data_AF-A0A971FFT1-F1
#
_entry.id   AF-A0A971FFT1-F1
#
_cell.length_a   1.000
_cell.length_b   1.000
_cell.length_c   1.000
_cell.angle_alpha   90.00
_cell.angle_beta   90.00
_cell.angle_gamma   90.00
#
_symmetry.space_group_name_H-M   'P 1'
#
loop_
_entity.id
_entity.type
_entity.pdbx_description
1 polymer ?
#
loop_
_entity_poly.entity_id
_entity_poly.type
_entity_poly.pdbx_seq_one_letter_code
_entity_poly.pdbx_strand_id
1 'polypeptide(L)'
;MTPPAPEAVPRCHLCGAVWQGAAAQPGFKETCAGCGAYVHCCLNCRFRNPSLHNQCAIPETDWVGDRKRLNFCEQFEFARRPEAGAAPGDGGAVRDRFDALFGGAAPGDPPGPKGFDDLFGGGG
;
A
#
# COMPACT_ATOMS: atom_id res chain seq x y z
N MET A 1 7.41 -17.57 29.47
CA MET A 1 6.78 -18.21 28.29
C MET A 1 6.33 -17.09 27.37
N THR A 2 6.97 -16.90 26.24
CA THR A 2 6.58 -15.88 25.25
C THR A 2 5.29 -16.35 24.57
N PRO A 3 4.25 -15.50 24.44
CA PRO A 3 3.07 -15.88 23.67
C PRO A 3 3.45 -16.14 22.20
N PRO A 4 2.79 -17.10 21.53
CA PRO A 4 3.06 -17.36 20.11
C PRO A 4 2.74 -16.11 19.29
N ALA A 5 3.54 -15.87 18.24
CA ALA A 5 3.30 -14.77 17.31
C ALA A 5 1.89 -14.90 16.69
N PRO A 6 1.19 -13.78 16.44
CA PRO A 6 -0.14 -13.81 15.83
C PRO A 6 -0.08 -14.48 14.46
N GLU A 7 -1.02 -15.39 14.19
CA GLU A 7 -1.01 -16.19 12.97
C GLU A 7 -1.27 -15.29 11.75
N ALA A 8 -0.36 -15.30 10.78
CA ALA A 8 -0.50 -14.52 9.57
C ALA A 8 -1.41 -15.25 8.57
N VAL A 9 -2.57 -14.66 8.28
CA VAL A 9 -3.59 -15.24 7.39
C VAL A 9 -3.82 -14.36 6.16
N PRO A 10 -4.20 -14.92 5.00
CA PRO A 10 -4.55 -14.12 3.84
C PRO A 10 -5.83 -13.32 4.09
N ARG A 11 -5.83 -12.05 3.69
CA ARG A 11 -6.93 -11.10 3.94
C ARG A 11 -7.19 -10.25 2.72
N CYS A 12 -8.43 -9.87 2.48
CA CYS A 12 -8.75 -8.92 1.41
C CYS A 12 -8.06 -7.57 1.62
N HIS A 13 -7.37 -7.06 0.60
CA HIS A 13 -6.74 -5.73 0.65
C HIS A 13 -7.73 -4.59 0.88
N LEU A 14 -9.00 -4.77 0.48
CA LEU A 14 -10.00 -3.71 0.51
C LEU A 14 -10.71 -3.63 1.86
N CYS A 15 -11.24 -4.75 2.35
CA CYS A 15 -12.04 -4.76 3.59
C CYS A 15 -11.37 -5.48 4.78
N GLY A 16 -10.22 -6.12 4.59
CA GLY A 16 -9.51 -6.83 5.65
C GLY A 16 -10.12 -8.18 6.06
N ALA A 17 -11.25 -8.59 5.47
CA ALA A 17 -11.87 -9.88 5.73
C ALA A 17 -10.88 -11.04 5.45
N VAL A 18 -10.83 -12.00 6.37
CA VAL A 18 -10.03 -13.21 6.22
C VAL A 18 -10.53 -14.00 5.02
N TRP A 19 -9.62 -14.46 4.18
CA TRP A 19 -9.95 -15.32 3.06
C TRP A 19 -10.24 -16.74 3.55
N GLN A 20 -11.38 -17.30 3.14
CA GLN A 20 -11.90 -18.59 3.63
C GLN A 20 -11.79 -19.72 2.59
N GLY A 21 -10.97 -19.54 1.55
CA GLY A 21 -10.82 -20.55 0.49
C GLY A 21 -10.20 -21.85 1.02
N ALA A 22 -10.61 -22.98 0.44
CA ALA A 22 -10.11 -24.31 0.80
C ALA A 22 -8.72 -24.62 0.19
N ALA A 23 -8.32 -23.88 -0.85
CA ALA A 23 -7.03 -24.02 -1.50
C ALA A 23 -5.95 -23.17 -0.83
N ALA A 24 -4.69 -23.40 -1.20
CA ALA A 24 -3.58 -22.56 -0.71
C ALA A 24 -3.59 -21.13 -1.29
N GLN A 25 -4.19 -20.96 -2.48
CA GLN A 25 -4.25 -19.70 -3.23
C GLN A 25 -5.63 -19.53 -3.90
N PRO A 26 -6.13 -18.30 -4.06
CA PRO A 26 -7.39 -18.03 -4.72
C PRO A 26 -7.32 -18.24 -6.22
N GLY A 27 -8.43 -18.69 -6.81
CA GLY A 27 -8.58 -18.71 -8.27
C GLY A 27 -8.61 -17.29 -8.85
N PHE A 28 -8.28 -17.13 -10.13
CA PHE A 28 -8.21 -15.81 -10.79
C PHE A 28 -9.48 -14.97 -10.63
N LYS A 29 -10.65 -15.60 -10.72
CA LYS A 29 -11.96 -14.92 -10.64
C LYS A 29 -12.56 -14.94 -9.23
N GLU A 30 -11.83 -15.41 -8.24
CA GLU A 30 -12.35 -15.50 -6.88
C GLU A 30 -12.53 -14.12 -6.25
N THR A 31 -13.65 -13.95 -5.54
CA THR A 31 -14.06 -12.70 -4.91
C THR A 31 -14.11 -12.82 -3.39
N CYS A 32 -13.89 -11.71 -2.72
CA CYS A 32 -14.00 -11.62 -1.27
C CYS A 32 -15.45 -11.76 -0.83
N ALA A 33 -15.72 -12.68 0.11
CA ALA A 33 -17.06 -12.86 0.69
C ALA A 33 -17.60 -11.62 1.43
N GLY A 34 -16.72 -10.72 1.89
CA GLY A 34 -17.12 -9.52 2.64
C GLY A 34 -17.45 -8.30 1.77
N CYS A 35 -16.74 -8.09 0.65
CA CYS A 35 -16.89 -6.86 -0.16
C CYS A 35 -17.01 -7.10 -1.67
N GLY A 36 -16.96 -8.35 -2.15
CA GLY A 36 -17.04 -8.69 -3.57
C GLY A 36 -15.80 -8.34 -4.40
N ALA A 37 -14.77 -7.71 -3.83
CA ALA A 37 -13.53 -7.40 -4.54
C ALA A 37 -12.77 -8.68 -4.93
N TYR A 38 -12.11 -8.69 -6.09
CA TYR A 38 -11.25 -9.79 -6.50
C TYR A 38 -10.09 -9.98 -5.52
N VAL A 39 -9.92 -11.21 -5.03
CA VAL A 39 -8.84 -11.52 -4.08
C VAL A 39 -7.55 -11.88 -4.81
N HIS A 40 -7.62 -12.42 -6.02
CA HIS A 40 -6.47 -12.61 -6.92
C HIS A 40 -6.17 -11.29 -7.67
N CYS A 41 -5.52 -10.35 -6.97
CA CYS A 41 -5.16 -9.05 -7.52
C CYS A 41 -3.79 -8.60 -6.98
N CYS A 42 -3.15 -7.63 -7.67
CA CYS A 42 -1.83 -7.16 -7.29
C CYS A 42 -1.77 -6.62 -5.85
N LEU A 43 -2.85 -6.03 -5.31
CA LEU A 43 -2.87 -5.55 -3.92
C LEU A 43 -2.92 -6.66 -2.85
N ASN A 44 -3.23 -7.88 -3.24
CA ASN A 44 -3.19 -9.06 -2.37
C ASN A 44 -1.94 -9.91 -2.59
N CYS A 45 -1.09 -9.58 -3.57
CA CYS A 45 0.12 -10.34 -3.85
C CYS A 45 1.26 -9.96 -2.90
N ARG A 46 2.02 -10.93 -2.39
CA ARG A 46 3.19 -10.68 -1.54
C ARG A 46 4.33 -9.97 -2.25
N PHE A 47 4.37 -10.04 -3.59
CA PHE A 47 5.40 -9.42 -4.41
C PHE A 47 5.10 -7.97 -4.79
N ARG A 48 3.97 -7.40 -4.34
CA ARG A 48 3.62 -6.01 -4.58
C ARG A 48 4.62 -5.09 -3.89
N ASN A 49 5.29 -4.24 -4.67
CA ASN A 49 6.19 -3.23 -4.15
C ASN A 49 5.97 -1.90 -4.90
N PRO A 50 5.27 -0.91 -4.31
CA PRO A 50 4.97 0.37 -4.96
C PRO A 50 6.20 1.17 -5.43
N SER A 51 7.39 0.90 -4.87
CA SER A 51 8.62 1.61 -5.20
C SER A 51 9.31 1.11 -6.47
N LEU A 52 8.84 0.00 -7.06
CA LEU A 52 9.39 -0.56 -8.30
C LEU A 52 8.60 -0.11 -9.52
N HIS A 53 9.25 -0.04 -10.69
CA HIS A 53 8.65 0.42 -11.95
C HIS A 53 7.32 -0.29 -12.29
N ASN A 54 7.30 -1.63 -12.30
CA ASN A 54 6.07 -2.39 -12.52
C ASN A 54 5.23 -2.59 -11.25
N GLN A 55 5.71 -2.06 -10.13
CA GLN A 55 5.21 -2.31 -8.78
C GLN A 55 5.20 -3.79 -8.37
N CYS A 56 6.05 -4.60 -8.99
CA CYS A 56 6.21 -6.03 -8.75
C CYS A 56 7.69 -6.32 -8.47
N ALA A 57 7.96 -7.14 -7.45
CA ALA A 57 9.31 -7.58 -7.11
C ALA A 57 9.84 -8.70 -8.01
N ILE A 58 8.96 -9.35 -8.78
CA ILE A 58 9.37 -10.35 -9.76
C ILE A 58 9.65 -9.64 -11.09
N PRO A 59 10.86 -9.80 -11.67
CA PRO A 59 11.17 -9.23 -12.98
C PRO A 59 10.33 -9.88 -14.09
N GLU A 60 10.20 -9.18 -15.23
CA GLU A 60 9.60 -9.73 -16.46
C GLU A 60 8.13 -10.16 -16.39
N THR A 61 7.43 -9.93 -15.27
CA THR A 61 5.97 -10.14 -15.20
C THR A 61 5.23 -9.17 -16.09
N ASP A 62 4.13 -9.64 -16.69
CA ASP A 62 3.20 -8.79 -17.45
C ASP A 62 2.77 -7.55 -16.67
N TRP A 63 2.57 -6.45 -17.39
CA TRP A 63 2.07 -5.22 -16.80
C TRP A 63 0.58 -5.34 -16.46
N VAL A 64 0.21 -4.94 -15.24
CA VAL A 64 -1.18 -4.89 -14.79
C VAL A 64 -1.62 -3.44 -14.65
N GLY A 65 -2.59 -3.01 -15.47
CA GLY A 65 -3.11 -1.64 -15.44
C GLY A 65 -3.86 -1.31 -14.15
N ASP A 66 -4.99 -1.97 -13.93
CA ASP A 66 -5.76 -1.82 -12.70
C ASP A 66 -5.36 -2.88 -11.65
N ARG A 67 -4.54 -2.44 -10.69
CA ARG A 67 -3.98 -3.30 -9.63
C ARG A 67 -4.99 -3.67 -8.54
N LYS A 68 -6.20 -3.09 -8.54
CA LYS A 68 -7.31 -3.43 -7.64
C LYS A 68 -8.21 -4.52 -8.22
N ARG A 69 -8.23 -4.68 -9.55
CA ARG A 69 -9.00 -5.71 -10.25
C ARG A 69 -8.26 -7.04 -10.34
N LEU A 70 -8.96 -8.06 -10.83
CA LEU A 70 -8.35 -9.36 -11.09
C LEU A 70 -7.15 -9.23 -12.04
N ASN A 71 -6.13 -10.04 -11.80
CA ASN A 71 -5.07 -10.27 -12.77
C ASN A 71 -5.00 -11.77 -13.11
N PHE A 72 -4.19 -12.11 -14.11
CA PHE A 72 -3.93 -13.50 -14.53
C PHE A 72 -2.48 -13.91 -14.26
N CYS A 73 -1.84 -13.30 -13.25
CA CYS A 73 -0.44 -13.56 -12.95
C CYS A 73 -0.31 -14.94 -12.31
N GLU A 74 0.33 -15.88 -13.02
CA GLU A 74 0.53 -17.25 -12.52
C GLU A 74 1.52 -17.31 -11.34
N GLN A 75 2.35 -16.27 -11.17
CA GLN A 75 3.28 -16.13 -10.04
C GLN A 75 2.67 -15.41 -8.83
N PHE A 76 1.35 -15.21 -8.84
CA PHE A 76 0.65 -14.65 -7.70
C PHE A 76 0.80 -15.53 -6.46
N GLU A 77 1.14 -14.89 -5.34
CA GLU A 77 1.11 -15.50 -4.02
C GLU A 77 0.41 -14.58 -3.03
N PHE A 78 -0.68 -15.06 -2.42
CA PHE A 78 -1.50 -14.28 -1.49
C PHE A 78 -0.70 -13.92 -0.24
N ALA A 79 -0.48 -12.62 -0.05
CA ALA A 79 0.13 -12.05 1.13
C ALA A 79 -0.63 -12.47 2.40
N ARG A 80 0.10 -13.14 3.30
CA ARG A 80 -0.35 -13.44 4.65
C ARG A 80 -0.03 -12.25 5.54
N ARG A 81 -1.05 -11.70 6.21
CA ARG A 81 -0.92 -10.55 7.10
C ARG A 81 -1.35 -10.97 8.50
N PRO A 82 -0.65 -10.52 9.56
CA PRO A 82 -1.14 -10.73 10.91
C PRO A 82 -2.54 -10.13 11.04
N GLU A 83 -3.25 -10.52 12.09
CA GLU A 83 -4.42 -9.76 12.51
C GLU A 83 -4.07 -8.26 12.52
N ALA A 84 -4.93 -7.48 11.88
CA ALA A 84 -4.84 -6.04 12.02
C ALA A 84 -5.15 -5.76 13.49
N GLY A 85 -4.09 -5.68 14.32
CA GLY A 85 -4.18 -4.98 15.58
C GLY A 85 -4.86 -3.66 15.28
N ALA A 86 -5.85 -3.30 16.11
CA ALA A 86 -6.65 -2.08 15.96
C ALA A 86 -5.84 -1.00 15.27
N ALA A 87 -6.38 -0.49 14.16
CA ALA A 87 -5.76 0.43 13.21
C ALA A 87 -4.67 1.32 13.83
N PRO A 88 -3.60 1.70 13.10
CA PRO A 88 -2.78 2.82 13.56
C PRO A 88 -3.75 3.96 13.87
N GLY A 89 -3.84 4.29 15.17
CA GLY A 89 -4.75 5.27 15.68
C GLY A 89 -4.53 6.57 14.93
N ASP A 90 -5.63 7.33 14.82
CA ASP A 90 -5.67 8.75 14.53
C ASP A 90 -4.46 9.30 13.73
N GLY A 91 -4.68 9.61 12.44
CA GLY A 91 -3.67 10.28 11.62
C GLY A 91 -3.18 11.63 12.17
N GLY A 92 -3.78 12.14 13.25
CA GLY A 92 -3.24 13.25 14.06
C GLY A 92 -1.96 12.85 14.79
N ALA A 93 -1.88 11.70 15.46
CA ALA A 93 -0.64 11.28 16.15
C ALA A 93 0.57 11.09 15.21
N VAL A 94 0.34 10.68 13.95
CA VAL A 94 1.38 10.59 12.92
C VAL A 94 1.76 11.98 12.39
N ARG A 95 0.78 12.90 12.25
CA ARG A 95 1.02 14.30 11.86
C ARG A 95 1.73 15.07 12.97
N ASP A 96 1.31 14.96 14.23
CA ASP A 96 1.94 15.60 15.38
C ASP A 96 3.41 15.16 15.53
N ARG A 97 3.68 13.87 15.33
CA ARG A 97 5.06 13.35 15.35
C ARG A 97 5.87 13.82 14.14
N PHE A 98 5.25 13.99 12.98
CA PHE A 98 5.90 14.55 11.80
C PHE A 98 6.22 16.04 11.99
N ASP A 99 5.27 16.81 12.52
CA ASP A 99 5.44 18.24 12.82
C ASP A 99 6.45 18.47 13.94
N ALA A 100 6.56 17.57 14.93
CA ALA A 100 7.63 17.64 15.92
C ALA A 100 9.03 17.36 15.33
N LEU A 101 9.11 16.58 14.25
CA LEU A 101 10.37 16.24 13.57
C LEU A 101 10.77 17.27 12.51
N PHE A 102 9.80 17.93 11.88
CA PHE A 102 10.02 18.82 10.72
C PHE A 102 9.49 20.25 10.88
N GLY A 103 8.67 20.53 11.89
CA GLY A 103 7.96 21.80 12.12
C GLY A 103 8.62 22.73 13.16
N GLY A 104 9.91 22.56 13.43
CA GLY A 104 10.67 23.53 14.23
C GLY A 104 11.03 24.77 13.41
N ALA A 105 10.15 25.76 13.34
CA ALA A 105 10.52 27.12 12.93
C ALA A 105 10.00 28.14 13.96
N ALA A 106 10.91 28.61 14.81
CA ALA A 106 10.79 29.85 15.58
C ALA A 106 10.81 31.07 14.60
N PRO A 107 10.38 32.27 15.02
CA PRO A 107 10.18 33.39 14.10
C PRO A 107 11.51 33.87 13.51
N GLY A 108 11.63 33.77 12.19
CA GLY A 108 12.83 34.15 11.44
C GLY A 108 12.92 33.47 10.07
N ASP A 109 11.78 33.32 9.38
CA ASP A 109 11.72 32.68 8.07
C ASP A 109 12.65 33.40 7.08
N PRO A 110 13.62 32.73 6.43
CA PRO A 110 14.36 33.31 5.33
C PRO A 110 13.41 33.55 4.14
N PRO A 111 13.64 34.60 3.33
CA PRO A 111 12.72 34.95 2.27
C PRO A 111 12.46 33.76 1.34
N GLY A 112 11.17 33.51 1.08
CA GLY A 112 10.69 32.39 0.29
C GLY A 112 11.30 32.32 -1.12
N PRO A 113 11.21 31.15 -1.78
CA PRO A 113 11.82 30.92 -3.08
C PRO A 113 11.29 31.93 -4.09
N LYS A 114 12.22 32.47 -4.91
CA LYS A 114 11.91 33.40 -5.99
C LYS A 114 10.88 32.80 -6.95
N GLY A 115 10.02 33.67 -7.47
CA GLY A 115 8.90 33.28 -8.32
C GLY A 115 9.36 32.68 -9.64
N PHE A 116 8.43 32.01 -10.32
CA PHE A 116 8.65 31.36 -11.62
C PHE A 116 9.24 32.32 -12.68
N ASP A 117 8.88 33.60 -12.66
CA ASP A 117 9.41 34.64 -13.55
C ASP A 117 10.91 34.93 -13.37
N ASP A 118 11.47 34.71 -12.18
CA ASP A 118 12.90 34.85 -11.91
C ASP A 118 13.71 33.66 -12.47
N LEU A 119 13.07 32.50 -12.64
CA LEU A 119 13.71 31.28 -13.14
C LEU A 119 13.68 31.18 -14.66
N PHE A 120 12.67 31.76 -15.31
CA PHE A 120 12.46 31.62 -16.75
C PHE A 120 12.63 32.91 -17.55
N GLY A 121 12.94 34.03 -16.91
CA GLY A 121 13.33 35.26 -17.59
C GLY A 121 12.18 35.87 -18.38
N GLY A 122 11.61 36.96 -17.84
CA GLY A 122 10.69 37.81 -18.56
C GLY A 122 11.19 38.11 -19.98
N GLY A 123 10.38 37.70 -20.96
CA GLY A 123 10.49 38.05 -22.37
C GLY A 123 9.08 38.27 -22.87
N GLY A 124 8.79 39.50 -23.31
CA GLY A 124 7.46 40.00 -23.64
C GLY A 124 6.78 39.37 -24.86
#